data_AF-A0A258SNC1-F1
#
_entry.id   AF-A0A258SNC1-F1
#
_cell.length_a   1.000
_cell.length_b   1.000
_cell.length_c   1.000
_cell.angle_alpha   90.00
_cell.angle_beta   90.00
_cell.angle_gamma   90.00
#
_symmetry.space_group_name_H-M   'P 1'
#
loop_
_entity.id
_entity.type
_entity.pdbx_description
1 polymer ?
#
loop_
_entity_poly.entity_id
_entity_poly.type
_entity_poly.pdbx_seq_one_letter_code
_entity_poly.pdbx_strand_id
1 'polypeptide(L)'
;LCPGAEYGPAKQWPATKFARLAARAVEAGYRVRILGGPKDVSIAAQIVKQSGVPVDNIAGKTTLMDAAALLGLADVVVSNDSGLMHVAGALDRPLVVIYGSSSEKMTPPTGPRARVVARELPCRPCHKRECPLGTLACLEVIAPEEVLAAARAVRV
;
A
#
# COMPACT_ATOMS: atom_id res chain seq x y z
N LEU A 1 1.59 -6.48 1.60
CA LEU A 1 1.80 -5.01 1.63
C LEU A 1 2.68 -4.62 0.45
N CYS A 2 2.31 -3.59 -0.29
CA CYS A 2 3.05 -3.03 -1.43
C CYS A 2 3.32 -1.54 -1.15
N PRO A 3 4.36 -1.21 -0.36
CA PRO A 3 4.58 0.12 0.19
C PRO A 3 5.27 1.09 -0.79
N GLY A 4 5.71 0.60 -1.95
CA GLY A 4 6.37 1.40 -2.97
C GLY A 4 5.43 2.31 -3.75
N ALA A 5 6.01 3.30 -4.42
CA ALA A 5 5.35 4.08 -5.46
C ALA A 5 6.40 4.71 -6.41
N GLU A 6 6.55 4.18 -7.62
CA GLU A 6 7.53 4.67 -8.62
C GLU A 6 7.36 6.16 -8.95
N TYR A 7 6.13 6.66 -8.82
CA TYR A 7 5.82 8.08 -9.02
C TYR A 7 6.59 9.00 -8.06
N GLY A 8 6.87 8.55 -6.84
CA GLY A 8 7.60 9.31 -5.83
C GLY A 8 6.85 9.45 -4.49
N PRO A 9 7.44 10.22 -3.55
CA PRO A 9 7.01 10.27 -2.16
C PRO A 9 5.57 10.76 -1.96
N ALA A 10 5.04 11.59 -2.86
CA ALA A 10 3.67 12.10 -2.75
C ALA A 10 2.57 11.04 -2.96
N LYS A 11 2.93 9.83 -3.39
CA LYS A 11 2.04 8.65 -3.43
C LYS A 11 2.42 7.58 -2.41
N GLN A 12 3.50 7.77 -1.66
CA GLN A 12 4.05 6.72 -0.81
C GLN A 12 3.61 6.91 0.64
N TRP A 13 2.63 6.11 1.10
CA TRP A 13 2.17 6.19 2.48
C TRP A 13 3.34 5.91 3.46
N PRO A 14 3.45 6.65 4.58
CA PRO A 14 4.63 6.60 5.45
C PRO A 14 5.00 5.19 5.94
N ALA A 15 6.31 4.90 5.98
CA ALA A 15 6.84 3.62 6.47
C ALA A 15 6.38 3.31 7.90
N THR A 16 6.34 4.32 8.78
CA THR A 16 5.85 4.20 10.17
C THR A 16 4.40 3.75 10.24
N LYS A 17 3.57 4.18 9.29
CA LYS A 17 2.17 3.79 9.21
C LYS A 17 1.99 2.38 8.64
N PHE A 18 2.76 2.01 7.63
CA PHE A 18 2.84 0.61 7.19
C PHE A 18 3.34 -0.33 8.28
N ALA A 19 4.32 0.10 9.09
CA ALA A 19 4.83 -0.65 10.23
C ALA A 19 3.75 -0.89 11.29
N ARG A 20 3.00 0.16 11.65
CA ARG A 20 1.86 0.05 12.56
C ARG A 20 0.75 -0.83 11.97
N LEU A 21 0.44 -0.70 10.68
CA LEU A 21 -0.51 -1.59 10.00
C LEU A 21 -0.05 -3.06 10.07
N ALA A 22 1.24 -3.33 9.83
CA ALA A 22 1.79 -4.68 9.92
C ALA A 22 1.64 -5.26 11.33
N ALA A 23 1.98 -4.49 12.37
CA ALA A 23 1.81 -4.91 13.76
C ALA A 23 0.35 -5.27 14.08
N ARG A 24 -0.59 -4.39 13.71
CA ARG A 24 -2.04 -4.60 13.93
C ARG A 24 -2.60 -5.76 13.12
N ALA A 25 -2.07 -6.00 11.93
CA ALA A 25 -2.44 -7.15 11.11
C ALA A 25 -1.93 -8.46 11.73
N VAL A 26 -0.69 -8.51 12.23
CA VAL A 26 -0.16 -9.68 12.94
C VAL A 26 -0.96 -9.97 14.23
N GLU A 27 -1.25 -8.94 15.03
CA GLU A 27 -2.15 -9.05 16.20
C GLU A 27 -3.52 -9.62 15.83
N ALA A 28 -4.01 -9.30 14.63
CA ALA A 28 -5.27 -9.79 14.09
C ALA A 28 -5.18 -11.19 13.44
N GLY A 29 -4.04 -11.88 13.54
CA GLY A 29 -3.83 -13.24 13.02
C GLY A 29 -3.41 -13.31 11.56
N TYR A 30 -3.01 -12.21 10.92
CA TYR A 30 -2.50 -12.23 9.55
C TYR A 30 -1.00 -12.52 9.52
N ARG A 31 -0.56 -13.27 8.51
CA ARG A 31 0.84 -13.29 8.10
C ARG A 31 1.11 -12.13 7.16
N VAL A 32 2.06 -11.27 7.51
CA VAL A 32 2.39 -10.08 6.71
C VAL A 32 3.61 -10.35 5.82
N ARG A 33 3.47 -10.04 4.53
CA ARG A 33 4.55 -10.06 3.53
C ARG A 33 4.64 -8.72 2.82
N ILE A 34 5.86 -8.24 2.58
CA ILE A 34 6.13 -7.02 1.81
C ILE A 34 6.66 -7.40 0.43
N LEU A 35 6.01 -6.89 -0.62
CA LEU A 35 6.45 -6.97 -2.01
C LEU A 35 6.79 -5.57 -2.55
N GLY A 36 7.75 -5.52 -3.47
CA GLY A 36 8.21 -4.30 -4.12
C GLY A 36 9.41 -4.57 -5.02
N GLY A 37 9.75 -3.60 -5.87
CA GLY A 37 10.92 -3.68 -6.73
C GLY A 37 12.22 -3.35 -5.99
N PRO A 38 13.37 -3.31 -6.69
CA PRO A 38 14.67 -2.98 -6.10
C PRO A 38 14.69 -1.62 -5.38
N LYS A 39 13.92 -0.63 -5.86
CA LYS A 39 13.82 0.71 -5.25
C LYS A 39 13.05 0.71 -3.91
N ASP A 40 12.26 -0.33 -3.65
CA ASP A 40 11.43 -0.43 -2.45
C ASP A 40 12.14 -1.12 -1.28
N VAL A 41 13.36 -1.63 -1.49
CA VAL A 41 14.14 -2.36 -0.46
C VAL A 41 14.32 -1.52 0.80
N SER A 42 14.63 -0.23 0.65
CA SER A 42 14.86 0.68 1.78
C SER A 42 13.59 0.88 2.63
N ILE A 43 12.45 1.21 2.00
CA ILE A 43 11.19 1.37 2.74
C ILE A 43 10.74 0.04 3.37
N ALA A 44 10.90 -1.08 2.67
CA ALA A 44 10.56 -2.39 3.22
C ALA A 44 11.38 -2.71 4.48
N ALA A 45 12.69 -2.43 4.47
CA ALA A 45 13.55 -2.60 5.64
C ALA A 45 13.14 -1.69 6.81
N GLN A 46 12.76 -0.44 6.54
CA GLN A 46 12.24 0.47 7.57
C GLN A 46 10.95 -0.07 8.21
N ILE A 47 10.01 -0.57 7.39
CA ILE A 47 8.76 -1.15 7.87
C ILE A 47 9.04 -2.35 8.79
N VAL A 48 9.91 -3.28 8.36
CA VAL A 48 10.30 -4.44 9.17
C VAL A 48 10.85 -3.99 10.52
N LYS A 49 11.85 -3.09 10.50
CA LYS A 49 12.50 -2.58 11.72
C LYS A 49 11.52 -1.91 12.67
N GLN A 50 10.60 -1.10 12.15
CA GLN A 50 9.65 -0.33 12.96
C GLN A 50 8.44 -1.14 13.42
N SER A 51 8.10 -2.23 12.73
CA SER A 51 6.89 -3.01 13.03
C SER A 51 7.01 -3.82 14.32
N GLY A 52 8.23 -4.22 14.70
CA GLY A 52 8.47 -5.05 15.89
C GLY A 52 7.84 -6.44 15.85
N VAL A 53 7.32 -6.89 14.71
CA VAL A 53 6.63 -8.17 14.52
C VAL A 53 7.23 -8.95 13.34
N PRO A 54 6.97 -10.27 13.23
CA PRO A 54 7.41 -11.05 12.08
C PRO A 54 6.77 -10.55 10.78
N VAL A 55 7.60 -10.02 9.87
CA VAL A 55 7.22 -9.58 8.53
C VAL A 55 8.14 -10.22 7.51
N ASP A 56 7.56 -10.93 6.54
CA ASP A 56 8.33 -11.53 5.45
C ASP A 56 8.66 -10.47 4.39
N ASN A 57 9.93 -10.08 4.31
CA ASN A 57 10.40 -9.05 3.37
C ASN A 57 11.09 -9.67 2.15
N ILE A 58 10.40 -9.58 1.01
CA ILE A 58 10.88 -10.04 -0.28
C ILE A 58 10.96 -8.90 -1.32
N ALA A 59 10.91 -7.65 -0.88
CA ALA A 59 11.12 -6.51 -1.77
C ALA A 59 12.49 -6.59 -2.45
N GLY A 60 12.51 -6.38 -3.77
CA GLY A 60 13.73 -6.49 -4.60
C GLY A 60 14.24 -7.91 -4.84
N LYS A 61 13.51 -8.95 -4.37
CA LYS A 61 13.93 -10.37 -4.49
C LYS A 61 13.05 -11.19 -5.45
N THR A 62 12.15 -10.54 -6.17
CA THR A 62 11.15 -11.19 -7.03
C THR A 62 11.16 -10.56 -8.42
N THR A 63 10.95 -11.36 -9.46
CA THR A 63 10.53 -10.85 -10.77
C THR A 63 9.08 -10.36 -10.69
N LEU A 64 8.60 -9.70 -11.75
CA LEU A 64 7.18 -9.32 -11.85
C LEU A 64 6.26 -10.54 -11.84
N MET A 65 6.68 -11.65 -12.47
CA MET A 65 5.91 -12.89 -12.50
C MET A 65 5.83 -13.54 -11.12
N ASP A 66 6.95 -13.57 -10.37
CA ASP A 66 6.96 -14.06 -8.99
C ASP A 66 6.03 -13.21 -8.11
N ALA A 67 6.09 -11.88 -8.25
CA ALA A 67 5.24 -10.97 -7.51
C ALA A 67 3.75 -11.20 -7.83
N ALA A 68 3.39 -11.40 -9.11
CA ALA A 68 2.03 -11.71 -9.51
C ALA A 68 1.55 -13.05 -8.93
N ALA A 69 2.37 -14.10 -8.98
CA ALA A 69 2.06 -15.39 -8.38
C ALA A 69 1.81 -15.28 -6.86
N LEU A 70 2.67 -14.55 -6.16
CA LEU A 70 2.55 -14.33 -4.71
C LEU A 70 1.35 -13.46 -4.34
N LEU A 71 1.04 -12.43 -5.13
CA LEU A 71 -0.19 -11.63 -4.97
C LEU A 71 -1.43 -12.50 -5.18
N GLY A 72 -1.39 -13.43 -6.15
CA GLY A 72 -2.47 -14.39 -6.41
C GLY A 72 -2.87 -15.23 -5.20
N LEU A 73 -1.94 -15.46 -4.26
CA LEU A 73 -2.12 -16.23 -3.03
C LEU A 73 -2.52 -15.36 -1.81
N ALA A 74 -2.60 -14.04 -1.95
CA ALA A 74 -2.88 -13.16 -0.83
C ALA A 74 -4.39 -13.10 -0.53
N ASP A 75 -4.76 -13.28 0.75
CA ASP A 75 -6.12 -13.04 1.24
C ASP A 75 -6.56 -11.59 1.06
N VAL A 76 -5.61 -10.65 1.14
CA VAL A 76 -5.82 -9.22 0.90
C VAL A 76 -4.50 -8.53 0.59
N VAL A 77 -4.54 -7.57 -0.33
CA VAL A 77 -3.42 -6.72 -0.72
C VAL A 77 -3.70 -5.31 -0.23
N VAL A 78 -2.72 -4.68 0.42
CA VAL A 78 -2.72 -3.24 0.72
C VAL A 78 -1.59 -2.61 -0.07
N SER A 79 -1.90 -1.62 -0.89
CA SER A 79 -0.96 -0.95 -1.79
C SER A 79 -1.16 0.56 -1.78
N ASN A 80 -0.13 1.31 -2.13
CA ASN A 80 -0.31 2.66 -2.68
C ASN A 80 -0.84 2.58 -4.13
N ASP A 81 -1.20 3.73 -4.70
CA ASP A 81 -1.39 3.90 -6.16
C ASP A 81 -0.06 3.67 -6.92
N SER A 82 0.19 2.40 -7.27
CA SER A 82 1.43 1.89 -7.86
C SER A 82 1.17 0.74 -8.86
N GLY A 83 2.21 0.26 -9.55
CA GLY A 83 2.06 -0.85 -10.50
C GLY A 83 1.50 -2.14 -9.87
N LEU A 84 1.92 -2.47 -8.64
CA LEU A 84 1.46 -3.69 -7.95
C LEU A 84 -0.02 -3.63 -7.55
N MET A 85 -0.60 -2.44 -7.40
CA MET A 85 -2.05 -2.28 -7.27
C MET A 85 -2.78 -2.83 -8.50
N HIS A 86 -2.33 -2.46 -9.71
CA HIS A 86 -2.96 -2.92 -10.95
C HIS A 86 -2.81 -4.43 -11.13
N VAL A 87 -1.64 -5.00 -10.78
CA VAL A 87 -1.43 -6.46 -10.80
C VAL A 87 -2.40 -7.16 -9.85
N ALA A 88 -2.54 -6.68 -8.61
CA ALA A 88 -3.49 -7.26 -7.65
C ALA A 88 -4.95 -7.13 -8.13
N GLY A 89 -5.30 -6.00 -8.75
CA GLY A 89 -6.61 -5.78 -9.35
C GLY A 89 -6.91 -6.73 -10.51
N ALA A 90 -5.95 -6.95 -11.41
CA ALA A 90 -6.08 -7.88 -12.53
C ALA A 90 -6.19 -9.35 -12.10
N LEU A 91 -5.69 -9.67 -10.91
CA LEU A 91 -5.83 -10.99 -10.29
C LEU A 91 -7.13 -11.13 -9.47
N ASP A 92 -8.02 -10.14 -9.46
CA ASP A 92 -9.23 -10.10 -8.64
C ASP A 92 -8.99 -10.34 -7.14
N ARG A 93 -7.81 -9.93 -6.65
CA ARG A 93 -7.52 -10.04 -5.21
C ARG A 93 -8.25 -8.96 -4.43
N PRO A 94 -8.76 -9.26 -3.22
CA PRO A 94 -9.17 -8.23 -2.28
C PRO A 94 -8.07 -7.18 -2.13
N LEU A 95 -8.41 -5.92 -2.34
CA LEU A 95 -7.42 -4.86 -2.54
C LEU A 95 -7.85 -3.59 -1.81
N VAL A 96 -6.96 -3.07 -0.97
CA VAL A 96 -7.09 -1.74 -0.38
C VAL A 96 -6.00 -0.85 -0.97
N VAL A 97 -6.40 0.29 -1.52
CA VAL A 97 -5.48 1.22 -2.16
C VAL A 97 -5.48 2.57 -1.47
N ILE A 98 -4.29 3.02 -1.09
CA ILE A 98 -4.07 4.32 -0.47
C ILE A 98 -3.70 5.34 -1.55
N TYR A 99 -4.48 6.42 -1.66
CA TYR A 99 -4.20 7.53 -2.58
C TYR A 99 -3.79 8.79 -1.83
N GLY A 100 -2.66 9.36 -2.26
CA GLY A 100 -2.15 10.66 -1.81
C GLY A 100 -2.45 11.76 -2.83
N SER A 101 -1.40 12.22 -3.52
CA SER A 101 -1.49 13.35 -4.47
C SER A 101 -2.28 13.06 -5.76
N SER A 102 -2.49 11.79 -6.10
CA SER A 102 -3.22 11.35 -7.29
C SER A 102 -4.71 11.12 -7.04
N SER A 103 -5.41 10.91 -8.16
CA SER A 103 -6.84 10.67 -8.21
C SER A 103 -7.11 9.23 -8.64
N GLU A 104 -7.89 8.54 -7.82
CA GLU A 104 -8.47 7.24 -8.11
C GLU A 104 -9.39 7.26 -9.35
N LYS A 105 -9.85 8.42 -9.80
CA LYS A 105 -10.66 8.53 -11.04
C LYS A 105 -9.82 8.38 -12.31
N MET A 106 -8.51 8.63 -12.25
CA MET A 106 -7.62 8.50 -13.41
C MET A 106 -6.94 7.13 -13.49
N THR A 107 -6.55 6.57 -12.35
CA THR A 107 -5.94 5.23 -12.27
C THR A 107 -6.74 4.37 -11.29
N PRO A 108 -8.02 4.08 -11.55
CA PRO A 108 -8.86 3.33 -10.62
C PRO A 108 -8.32 1.91 -10.41
N PRO A 109 -8.44 1.35 -9.20
CA PRO A 109 -8.26 -0.07 -9.02
C PRO A 109 -9.43 -0.83 -9.66
N THR A 110 -9.14 -1.89 -10.40
CA THR A 110 -10.10 -2.54 -11.32
C THR A 110 -10.74 -3.81 -10.77
N GLY A 111 -10.35 -4.29 -9.58
CA GLY A 111 -10.87 -5.53 -8.99
C GLY A 111 -12.24 -5.34 -8.30
N PRO A 112 -13.12 -6.36 -8.29
CA PRO A 112 -14.48 -6.27 -7.73
C PRO A 112 -14.52 -6.04 -6.21
N ARG A 113 -13.41 -6.35 -5.53
CA ARG A 113 -13.22 -6.15 -4.08
C ARG A 113 -12.15 -5.09 -3.80
N ALA A 114 -11.96 -4.15 -4.73
CA ALA A 114 -11.09 -3.03 -4.52
C ALA A 114 -11.77 -1.94 -3.68
N ARG A 115 -11.04 -1.41 -2.70
CA ARG A 115 -11.48 -0.29 -1.87
C ARG A 115 -10.41 0.78 -1.83
N VAL A 116 -10.81 2.00 -2.17
CA VAL A 116 -9.96 3.18 -2.07
C VAL A 116 -10.03 3.75 -0.66
N VAL A 117 -8.87 4.11 -0.12
CA VAL A 117 -8.72 4.91 1.11
C VAL A 117 -7.97 6.17 0.73
N ALA A 118 -8.64 7.30 0.86
CA ALA A 118 -8.11 8.61 0.53
C ALA A 118 -8.79 9.67 1.40
N ARG A 119 -8.17 10.84 1.53
CA ARG A 119 -8.76 11.96 2.27
C ARG A 119 -8.98 13.15 1.36
N GLU A 120 -10.20 13.67 1.36
CA GLU A 120 -10.52 14.95 0.72
C GLU A 120 -9.79 16.10 1.44
N LEU A 121 -9.06 16.89 0.67
CA LEU A 121 -8.35 18.08 1.11
C LEU A 121 -8.45 19.13 0.00
N PRO A 122 -8.45 20.45 0.31
CA PRO A 122 -8.53 21.49 -0.71
C PRO A 122 -7.45 21.41 -1.79
N CYS A 123 -6.28 20.88 -1.46
CA CYS A 123 -5.18 20.71 -2.41
C CYS A 123 -5.19 19.37 -3.16
N ARG A 124 -6.10 18.44 -2.83
CA ARG A 124 -6.12 17.09 -3.41
C ARG A 124 -7.25 16.99 -4.46
N PRO A 125 -6.99 16.39 -5.63
CA PRO A 125 -5.71 15.86 -6.10
C PRO A 125 -4.82 16.96 -6.71
N CYS A 126 -3.53 17.02 -6.34
CA CYS A 126 -2.59 18.01 -6.91
C CYS A 126 -1.71 17.46 -8.04
N HIS A 127 -1.63 16.14 -8.18
CA HIS A 127 -0.78 15.45 -9.17
C HIS A 127 0.69 15.90 -9.16
N LYS A 128 1.21 16.31 -7.99
CA LYS A 128 2.62 16.61 -7.80
C LYS A 128 3.36 15.40 -7.25
N ARG A 129 4.58 15.17 -7.74
CA ARG A 129 5.49 14.09 -7.29
C ARG A 129 6.10 14.39 -5.92
N GLU A 130 6.31 15.67 -5.65
CA GLU A 130 6.72 16.25 -4.38
C GLU A 130 5.65 17.25 -3.93
N CYS A 131 5.36 17.31 -2.64
CA CYS A 131 4.32 18.21 -2.16
C CYS A 131 4.85 19.66 -2.10
N PRO A 132 4.21 20.62 -2.80
CA PRO A 132 4.63 22.01 -2.79
C PRO A 132 4.44 22.69 -1.42
N LEU A 133 3.65 22.08 -0.52
CA LEU A 133 3.41 22.58 0.83
C LEU A 133 4.42 22.03 1.86
N GLY A 134 5.38 21.20 1.43
CA GLY A 134 6.37 20.59 2.33
C GLY A 134 5.82 19.55 3.31
N THR A 135 4.57 19.12 3.13
CA THR A 135 3.90 18.10 3.98
C THR A 135 3.43 16.92 3.15
N LEU A 136 3.01 15.83 3.79
CA LEU A 136 2.27 14.74 3.14
C LEU A 136 0.90 14.55 3.81
N ALA A 137 0.23 15.64 4.17
CA ALA A 137 -1.02 15.61 4.93
C ALA A 137 -2.08 14.66 4.33
N CYS A 138 -2.20 14.60 3.00
CA CYS A 138 -3.13 13.68 2.30
C CYS A 138 -2.89 12.20 2.60
N LEU A 139 -1.65 11.83 2.94
CA LEU A 139 -1.26 10.48 3.34
C LEU A 139 -1.20 10.35 4.88
N GLU A 140 -0.71 11.38 5.56
CA GLU A 140 -0.50 11.37 7.00
C GLU A 140 -1.79 11.29 7.83
N VAL A 141 -2.89 11.84 7.31
CA VAL A 141 -4.20 11.77 7.98
C VAL A 141 -4.83 10.38 7.92
N ILE A 142 -4.37 9.51 7.01
CA ILE A 142 -4.92 8.16 6.86
C ILE A 142 -4.37 7.28 7.98
N ALA A 143 -5.27 6.74 8.82
CA ALA A 143 -4.90 5.94 9.98
C ALA A 143 -4.71 4.46 9.62
N PRO A 144 -3.72 3.75 10.19
CA PRO A 144 -3.57 2.31 9.98
C PRO A 144 -4.80 1.49 10.33
N GLU A 145 -5.56 1.92 11.34
CA GLU A 145 -6.80 1.28 11.78
C GLU A 145 -7.91 1.36 10.71
N GLU A 146 -8.00 2.49 10.00
CA GLU A 146 -8.92 2.67 8.87
C GLU A 146 -8.57 1.72 7.72
N VAL A 147 -7.28 1.60 7.40
CA VAL A 147 -6.79 0.68 6.35
C VAL A 147 -7.01 -0.77 6.74
N LEU A 148 -6.78 -1.14 8.00
CA LEU A 148 -7.02 -2.51 8.48
C LEU A 148 -8.52 -2.86 8.47
N ALA A 149 -9.39 -1.94 8.87
CA ALA A 149 -10.83 -2.13 8.79
C ALA A 149 -11.30 -2.32 7.34
N ALA A 150 -10.77 -1.51 6.41
CA ALA A 150 -11.03 -1.68 4.99
C ALA A 150 -10.55 -3.05 4.48
N ALA A 151 -9.36 -3.49 4.91
CA ALA A 151 -8.79 -4.78 4.51
C ALA A 151 -9.63 -5.96 4.99
N ARG A 152 -10.18 -5.88 6.21
CA ARG A 152 -11.12 -6.89 6.74
C ARG A 152 -12.43 -6.91 5.97
N ALA A 153 -12.95 -5.74 5.58
CA ALA A 153 -14.23 -5.63 4.88
C ALA A 153 -14.21 -6.20 3.45
N VAL A 154 -13.04 -6.27 2.81
CA VAL A 154 -12.91 -6.81 1.44
C VAL A 154 -12.41 -8.25 1.39
N ARG A 155 -11.95 -8.79 2.52
CA ARG A 155 -11.39 -10.15 2.62
C ARG A 155 -12.45 -11.21 2.28
N VAL A 156 -11.99 -12.31 1.67
CA VAL A 156 -12.76 -13.54 1.42
C VAL A 156 -12.51 -14.54 2.54
#